data_AF-A0A7Y2GNG4-F1
#
_entry.id   AF-A0A7Y2GNG4-F1
#
_cell.length_a   1.000
_cell.length_b   1.000
_cell.length_c   1.000
_cell.angle_alpha   90.00
_cell.angle_beta   90.00
_cell.angle_gamma   90.00
#
_symmetry.space_group_name_H-M   'P 1'
#
loop_
_entity.id
_entity.type
_entity.pdbx_description
1 polymer ?
#
loop_
_entity_poly.entity_id
_entity_poly.type
_entity_poly.pdbx_seq_one_letter_code
_entity_poly.pdbx_strand_id
1 'polypeptide(L)'
;VNALRDRAGVGPLTSIDADGFLAERGKEMFQESSRRTDLIRFGKFQDSWWEKTNADSFRNLMPIPIAQINASNGTLTQNPGY
;
A
#
# COMPACT_ATOMS: atom_id res chain seq x y z
N VAL A 1 11.01 -5.94 -14.59
CA VAL A 1 9.67 -5.78 -15.20
C VAL A 1 9.52 -6.63 -16.45
N ASN A 2 10.25 -6.38 -17.54
CA ASN A 2 10.07 -7.14 -18.80
C ASN A 2 10.24 -8.66 -18.65
N ALA A 3 11.13 -9.15 -17.77
CA ALA A 3 11.21 -10.58 -17.46
C ALA A 3 9.90 -11.19 -16.90
N LEU A 4 9.16 -10.44 -16.06
CA LEU A 4 7.86 -10.90 -15.54
C LEU A 4 6.76 -10.80 -16.60
N ARG A 5 6.80 -9.76 -17.43
CA ARG A 5 5.87 -9.58 -18.55
C ARG A 5 6.00 -10.69 -19.57
N ASP A 6 7.23 -11.04 -19.93
CA ASP A 6 7.54 -12.16 -20.83
C ASP A 6 7.02 -13.49 -20.27
N ARG A 7 7.32 -13.77 -18.99
CA ARG A 7 6.75 -14.94 -18.29
C ARG A 7 5.22 -14.96 -18.34
N ALA A 8 4.57 -13.80 -18.21
CA ALA A 8 3.12 -13.66 -18.25
C ALA A 8 2.51 -13.59 -19.67
N GLY A 9 3.32 -13.71 -20.73
CA GLY A 9 2.85 -13.62 -22.12
C GLY A 9 2.43 -12.21 -22.56
N VAL A 10 2.95 -11.17 -21.90
CA VAL A 10 2.64 -9.76 -22.19
C VAL A 10 3.85 -9.09 -22.85
N GLY A 11 3.61 -8.36 -23.95
CA GLY A 11 4.68 -7.68 -24.70
C GLY A 11 5.53 -6.73 -23.84
N PRO A 12 6.82 -6.53 -24.17
CA PRO A 12 7.74 -5.73 -23.36
C PRO A 12 7.36 -4.24 -23.35
N LEU A 13 7.71 -3.54 -22.27
CA LEU A 13 7.66 -2.09 -22.21
C LEU A 13 8.98 -1.50 -22.77
N THR A 14 8.87 -0.42 -23.54
CA THR A 14 10.03 0.34 -24.05
C THR A 14 10.53 1.39 -23.05
N SER A 15 9.64 1.89 -22.18
CA SER A 15 9.95 2.80 -21.08
C SER A 15 9.02 2.53 -19.91
N ILE A 16 9.41 2.95 -18.70
CA ILE A 16 8.59 2.84 -17.51
C ILE A 16 8.88 3.99 -16.56
N ASP A 17 7.82 4.58 -16.01
CA ASP A 17 7.88 5.57 -14.93
C ASP A 17 7.40 4.95 -13.60
N ALA A 18 7.31 5.77 -12.55
CA ALA A 18 6.91 5.30 -11.22
C ALA A 18 5.49 4.71 -11.19
N ASP A 19 4.54 5.34 -11.89
CA ASP A 19 3.14 4.89 -11.94
C ASP A 19 3.00 3.58 -12.75
N GLY A 20 3.73 3.48 -13.86
CA GLY A 20 3.85 2.24 -14.63
C GLY A 20 4.45 1.10 -13.80
N PHE A 21 5.50 1.36 -13.03
CA PHE A 21 6.10 0.36 -12.14
C PHE A 21 5.12 -0.09 -11.03
N LEU A 22 4.42 0.85 -10.39
CA LEU A 22 3.38 0.53 -9.41
C LEU A 22 2.23 -0.29 -10.00
N ALA A 23 1.86 -0.04 -11.25
CA ALA A 23 0.87 -0.81 -11.97
C ALA A 23 1.35 -2.23 -12.30
N GLU A 24 2.62 -2.43 -12.67
CA GLU A 24 3.19 -3.77 -12.89
C GLU A 24 3.23 -4.58 -11.58
N ARG A 25 3.64 -3.95 -10.47
CA ARG A 25 3.60 -4.59 -9.14
C ARG A 25 2.19 -4.99 -8.73
N GLY A 26 1.21 -4.13 -8.99
CA GLY A 26 -0.19 -4.40 -8.69
C GLY A 26 -0.78 -5.56 -9.49
N LYS A 27 -0.34 -5.76 -10.73
CA LYS A 27 -0.74 -6.91 -11.57
C LYS A 27 -0.10 -8.21 -11.10
N GLU A 28 1.20 -8.17 -10.83
CA GLU A 28 1.98 -9.36 -10.46
C GLU A 28 1.59 -9.90 -9.08
N MET A 29 1.49 -9.03 -8.07
CA MET A 29 1.35 -9.43 -6.66
C MET A 29 -0.10 -9.29 -6.14
N PHE A 30 -1.10 -9.42 -7.04
CA PHE A 30 -2.50 -9.28 -6.66
C PHE A 30 -2.90 -10.39 -5.68
N GLN A 31 -3.66 -10.02 -4.64
CA GLN A 31 -4.05 -10.90 -3.53
C GLN A 31 -2.89 -11.45 -2.66
N GLU A 32 -1.69 -10.87 -2.75
CA GLU A 32 -0.53 -11.30 -1.96
C GLU A 32 -0.13 -10.29 -0.87
N SER A 33 -1.09 -9.50 -0.37
CA SER A 33 -0.91 -8.59 0.78
C SER A 33 0.17 -7.50 0.63
N SER A 34 0.63 -7.23 -0.58
CA SER A 34 1.67 -6.22 -0.87
C SER A 34 1.09 -4.83 -1.20
N ARG A 35 -0.16 -4.78 -1.67
CA ARG A 35 -0.73 -3.57 -2.31
C ARG A 35 -0.73 -2.34 -1.40
N ARG A 36 -1.00 -2.52 -0.10
CA ARG A 36 -1.06 -1.39 0.86
C ARG A 36 0.29 -0.69 0.99
N THR A 37 1.37 -1.43 1.21
CA THR A 37 2.69 -0.85 1.44
C THR A 37 3.24 -0.20 0.18
N ASP A 38 2.94 -0.79 -0.99
CA ASP A 38 3.27 -0.19 -2.28
C ASP A 38 2.52 1.12 -2.52
N LEU A 39 1.21 1.15 -2.30
CA LEU A 39 0.44 2.39 -2.45
C LEU A 39 0.90 3.50 -1.50
N ILE A 40 1.25 3.17 -0.25
CA ILE A 40 1.79 4.17 0.70
C ILE A 40 3.12 4.72 0.20
N ARG A 41 4.04 3.85 -0.23
CA ARG A 41 5.38 4.26 -0.72
C ARG A 41 5.29 5.20 -1.92
N PHE A 42 4.31 4.97 -2.80
CA PHE A 42 4.10 5.77 -4.01
C PHE A 42 3.14 6.96 -3.78
N GLY A 43 2.68 7.19 -2.55
CA GLY A 43 1.78 8.30 -2.23
C GLY A 43 0.36 8.15 -2.80
N LYS A 44 -0.03 6.96 -3.25
CA LYS A 44 -1.33 6.66 -3.90
C LYS A 44 -2.34 6.02 -2.95
N PHE A 45 -1.96 5.70 -1.70
CA PHE A 45 -2.87 5.00 -0.77
C PHE A 45 -4.13 5.81 -0.45
N GLN A 46 -4.07 7.14 -0.55
CA GLN A 46 -5.22 8.01 -0.26
C GLN A 46 -6.11 8.31 -1.46
N ASP A 47 -5.73 7.83 -2.65
CA ASP A 47 -6.55 7.98 -3.84
C ASP A 47 -7.92 7.29 -3.64
N SER A 48 -8.95 7.91 -4.20
CA SER A 48 -10.30 7.35 -4.20
C SER A 48 -10.46 6.33 -5.31
N TRP A 49 -11.24 5.29 -5.07
CA TRP A 49 -11.69 4.30 -6.05
C TRP A 49 -13.07 3.78 -5.63
N TRP A 50 -13.69 2.93 -6.46
CA TRP A 50 -15.10 2.55 -6.33
C TRP A 50 -15.53 2.01 -4.95
N GLU A 51 -14.62 1.43 -4.15
CA GLU A 51 -14.90 0.96 -2.77
C GLU A 51 -14.19 1.77 -1.67
N LYS A 52 -13.53 2.89 -1.99
CA LYS A 52 -12.84 3.73 -1.01
C LYS A 52 -12.94 5.20 -1.39
N THR A 53 -13.63 5.94 -0.55
CA THR A 53 -13.75 7.40 -0.64
C THR A 53 -12.96 8.14 0.44
N ASN A 54 -12.46 7.42 1.45
CA ASN A 54 -11.67 8.00 2.52
C ASN A 54 -10.24 8.31 2.05
N ALA A 55 -9.75 9.50 2.44
CA ALA A 55 -8.43 10.02 2.12
C ALA A 55 -7.64 10.44 3.37
N ASP A 56 -8.05 9.97 4.57
CA ASP A 56 -7.42 10.36 5.83
C ASP A 56 -5.98 9.85 5.90
N SER A 57 -5.01 10.76 5.81
CA SER A 57 -3.58 10.45 5.75
C SER A 57 -3.07 9.69 6.97
N PHE A 58 -3.67 9.91 8.16
CA PHE A 58 -3.28 9.24 9.39
C PHE A 58 -3.49 7.70 9.34
N ARG A 59 -4.36 7.23 8.43
CA ARG A 59 -4.59 5.79 8.20
C ARG A 59 -3.47 5.09 7.42
N ASN A 60 -2.40 5.80 7.07
CA ASN A 60 -1.17 5.18 6.55
C ASN A 60 -0.49 4.30 7.61
N LEU A 61 -0.62 4.66 8.89
CA LEU A 61 -0.13 3.88 10.02
C LEU A 61 -1.34 3.26 10.73
N MET A 62 -1.26 1.97 11.09
CA MET A 62 -2.37 1.30 11.79
C MET A 62 -2.47 1.80 13.23
N PRO A 63 -3.66 1.77 13.87
CA PRO A 63 -3.75 2.09 15.28
C PRO A 63 -2.98 1.05 16.11
N ILE A 64 -2.41 1.50 17.23
CA ILE A 64 -1.94 0.57 18.26
C ILE A 64 -3.17 -0.08 18.91
N PRO A 65 -3.22 -1.42 19.02
CA PRO A 65 -4.35 -2.09 19.66
C PRO A 65 -4.54 -1.63 21.11
N ILE A 66 -5.78 -1.30 21.49
CA ILE A 66 -6.10 -0.74 22.82
C ILE A 66 -5.65 -1.64 23.98
N ALA A 67 -5.73 -2.96 23.81
CA ALA A 67 -5.26 -3.92 24.81
C ALA A 67 -3.75 -3.79 25.08
N GLN A 68 -2.96 -3.48 24.04
CA GLN A 68 -1.52 -3.26 24.18
C GLN A 68 -1.23 -1.92 24.86
N ILE A 69 -1.99 -0.86 24.53
CA ILE A 69 -1.89 0.43 25.23
C ILE A 69 -2.15 0.24 26.72
N ASN A 70 -3.25 -0.43 27.08
CA ASN A 70 -3.62 -0.68 28.47
C ASN A 70 -2.57 -1.51 29.22
N ALA A 71 -2.00 -2.54 28.57
CA ALA A 71 -0.96 -3.39 29.15
C ALA A 71 0.41 -2.71 29.28
N SER A 72 0.64 -1.62 28.54
CA SER A 72 1.96 -0.96 28.47
C SER A 72 2.34 -0.13 29.70
N ASN A 73 1.41 0.04 30.66
CA ASN A 73 1.57 0.90 31.83
C ASN A 73 2.08 2.30 31.49
N GLY A 74 1.58 2.88 30.39
CA GLY A 74 1.88 4.24 29.93
C GLY A 74 3.07 4.37 28.98
N THR A 75 3.73 3.27 28.57
CA THR A 75 4.86 3.33 27.63
C THR A 75 4.42 3.41 26.16
N LEU A 76 3.20 2.97 25.83
CA LEU A 76 2.64 3.10 24.49
C LEU A 76 1.63 4.25 24.43
N THR A 77 1.80 5.12 23.44
CA THR A 77 0.85 6.19 23.09
C THR A 77 0.30 5.95 21.70
N GLN A 78 -0.97 6.31 21.48
CA GLN A 78 -1.65 6.04 20.21
C GLN A 78 -0.98 6.80 19.05
N ASN A 79 -1.01 6.18 17.86
CA ASN A 79 -0.60 6.84 16.63
C ASN A 79 -1.50 8.06 16.34
N PRO A 80 -0.95 9.18 15.86
CA PRO A 80 -1.73 10.41 15.65
C PRO A 80 -2.99 10.16 14.82
N GLY A 81 -4.12 10.74 15.25
CA GLY A 81 -5.40 10.69 14.53
C GLY A 81 -6.34 9.54 14.90
N TYR A 82 -5.88 8.57 15.70
CA TYR A 82 -6.70 7.49 16.26
C TYR A 82 -7.11 7.73 17.71
#